data_AF-A0A9P0KEC4-F1
#
_entry.id   AF-A0A9P0KEC4-F1
#
_cell.length_a   1.000
_cell.length_b   1.000
_cell.length_c   1.000
_cell.angle_alpha   90.00
_cell.angle_beta   90.00
_cell.angle_gamma   90.00
#
_symmetry.space_group_name_H-M   'P 1'
#
loop_
_entity.id
_entity.type
_entity.pdbx_description
1 polymer ?
#
loop_
_entity_poly.entity_id
_entity_poly.type
_entity_poly.pdbx_seq_one_letter_code
_entity_poly.pdbx_strand_id
1 'polypeptide(L)'
;MPHVDILFNQLQKRKTEPAQVKTAIDNFEKCIVDVRNKIDDITNEAKSICTIPQGNRRRRRNNSSHDHLVAALEVCDNIVNSANDRFQFKDHLVAASLFFPEHFGEYKFPDDKLETTCLTYPGLEKTRLKTELSVIYARNDCRDVRGALSLLKCLIQNSLEETLKETKKLLEILVTTPMSTSEAERNF
;
A
#
# COMPACT_ATOMS: atom_id res chain seq x y z
N MET A 1 -6.73 13.83 4.99
CA MET A 1 -8.12 13.30 4.95
C MET A 1 -8.19 12.20 6.00
N PRO A 2 -8.94 12.36 7.10
CA PRO A 2 -8.72 11.61 8.34
C PRO A 2 -8.79 10.09 8.17
N HIS A 3 -9.68 9.58 7.32
CA HIS A 3 -9.79 8.14 7.06
C HIS A 3 -8.56 7.55 6.35
N VAL A 4 -7.99 8.29 5.40
CA VAL A 4 -6.76 7.92 4.69
C VAL A 4 -5.55 8.08 5.61
N ASP A 5 -5.56 9.09 6.50
CA ASP A 5 -4.52 9.30 7.52
C ASP A 5 -4.49 8.14 8.54
N ILE A 6 -5.67 7.62 8.95
CA ILE A 6 -5.76 6.44 9.81
C ILE A 6 -5.19 5.21 9.12
N LEU A 7 -5.56 4.96 7.85
CA LEU A 7 -5.01 3.84 7.08
C LEU A 7 -3.49 3.95 6.97
N PHE A 8 -2.98 5.13 6.62
CA PHE A 8 -1.55 5.41 6.53
C PHE A 8 -0.80 5.10 7.84
N ASN A 9 -1.32 5.59 8.97
CA ASN A 9 -0.74 5.33 10.29
C ASN A 9 -0.74 3.85 10.68
N GLN A 10 -1.72 3.07 10.23
CA GLN A 10 -1.75 1.62 10.47
C GLN A 10 -0.71 0.90 9.61
N LEU A 11 -0.60 1.25 8.32
CA LEU A 11 0.35 0.63 7.39
C LEU A 11 1.80 0.94 7.76
N GLN A 12 2.07 2.09 8.38
CA GLN A 12 3.40 2.51 8.82
C GLN A 12 3.92 1.78 10.07
N LYS A 13 3.10 0.99 10.77
CA LYS A 13 3.57 0.21 11.91
C LYS A 13 4.61 -0.83 11.45
N ARG A 14 5.70 -0.98 12.21
CA ARG A 14 6.96 -1.67 11.85
C ARG A 14 6.85 -3.18 11.47
N LYS A 15 5.66 -3.75 11.35
CA LYS A 15 5.46 -5.20 11.11
C LYS A 15 4.58 -5.51 9.89
N THR A 16 4.27 -4.54 9.03
CA THR A 16 3.37 -4.82 7.90
C THR A 16 4.14 -5.42 6.73
N GLU A 17 3.79 -6.65 6.34
CA GLU A 17 4.31 -7.29 5.14
C GLU A 17 3.78 -6.57 3.89
N PRO A 18 4.62 -6.28 2.87
CA PRO A 18 4.18 -5.56 1.66
C PRO A 18 3.01 -6.23 0.92
N ALA A 19 2.87 -7.55 0.99
CA ALA A 19 1.72 -8.28 0.44
C ALA A 19 0.41 -7.99 1.22
N GLN A 20 0.49 -7.89 2.55
CA GLN A 20 -0.63 -7.51 3.39
C GLN A 20 -1.00 -6.03 3.18
N VAL A 21 0.00 -5.16 2.98
CA VAL A 21 -0.20 -3.74 2.64
C VAL A 21 -1.02 -3.61 1.35
N LYS A 22 -0.59 -4.29 0.28
CA LYS A 22 -1.30 -4.27 -1.02
C LYS A 22 -2.75 -4.74 -0.86
N THR A 23 -2.95 -5.87 -0.19
CA THR A 23 -4.28 -6.45 0.03
C THR A 23 -5.16 -5.53 0.89
N ALA A 24 -4.60 -4.88 1.91
CA ALA A 24 -5.32 -3.96 2.78
C ALA A 24 -5.76 -2.69 2.04
N ILE A 25 -4.91 -2.13 1.16
CA ILE A 25 -5.25 -1.00 0.30
C ILE A 25 -6.37 -1.38 -0.67
N ASP A 26 -6.21 -2.52 -1.37
CA ASP A 26 -7.22 -2.99 -2.33
C ASP A 26 -8.57 -3.29 -1.65
N ASN A 27 -8.56 -3.83 -0.42
CA ASN A 27 -9.77 -4.05 0.36
C ASN A 27 -10.39 -2.74 0.86
N PHE A 28 -9.58 -1.76 1.25
CA PHE A 28 -10.05 -0.45 1.66
C PHE A 28 -10.77 0.26 0.50
N GLU A 29 -10.19 0.25 -0.69
CA GLU A 29 -10.81 0.79 -1.91
C GLU A 29 -12.14 0.10 -2.20
N LYS A 30 -12.17 -1.25 -2.18
CA LYS A 30 -13.41 -2.02 -2.39
C LYS A 30 -14.50 -1.68 -1.38
N CYS A 31 -14.16 -1.62 -0.09
CA CYS A 31 -15.12 -1.30 0.96
C CYS A 31 -15.75 0.09 0.75
N ILE A 32 -14.98 1.08 0.30
CA ILE A 32 -15.53 2.43 0.05
C ILE A 32 -16.42 2.46 -1.18
N VAL A 33 -16.04 1.75 -2.24
CA VAL A 33 -16.88 1.60 -3.44
C VAL A 33 -18.20 0.87 -3.10
N ASP A 34 -18.14 -0.14 -2.25
CA ASP A 34 -19.33 -0.85 -1.78
C ASP A 34 -20.25 0.06 -0.96
N VAL A 35 -19.70 0.94 -0.11
CA VAL A 35 -20.47 1.96 0.63
C VAL A 35 -21.08 2.97 -0.34
N ARG A 36 -20.34 3.41 -1.36
CA ARG A 36 -20.83 4.31 -2.42
C ARG A 36 -22.02 3.70 -3.15
N ASN A 37 -21.96 2.41 -3.50
CA ASN A 37 -23.02 1.72 -4.23
C ASN A 37 -24.27 1.48 -3.36
N LYS A 38 -24.10 1.33 -2.05
CA LYS A 38 -25.20 1.13 -1.09
C LYS A 38 -25.71 2.43 -0.48
N ILE A 39 -25.20 3.59 -0.92
CA ILE A 39 -25.50 4.87 -0.27
C ILE A 39 -26.98 5.24 -0.40
N ASP A 40 -27.63 4.83 -1.50
CA ASP A 40 -29.07 5.01 -1.71
C ASP A 40 -29.89 4.16 -0.72
N ASP A 41 -29.50 2.90 -0.52
CA ASP A 41 -30.15 1.99 0.43
C ASP A 41 -29.98 2.48 1.87
N ILE A 42 -28.78 2.91 2.25
CA ILE A 42 -28.48 3.50 3.56
C ILE A 42 -29.30 4.78 3.78
N THR A 43 -29.43 5.61 2.74
CA THR A 43 -30.23 6.85 2.81
C THR A 43 -31.73 6.55 2.95
N ASN A 44 -32.21 5.49 2.31
CA ASN A 44 -33.62 5.06 2.40
C ASN A 44 -33.91 4.39 3.75
N GLU A 45 -32.98 3.59 4.28
CA GLU A 45 -33.07 2.99 5.62
C GLU A 45 -33.03 4.05 6.71
N ALA A 46 -32.15 5.05 6.61
CA ALA A 46 -32.10 6.19 7.54
C ALA A 46 -33.39 7.02 7.55
N LYS A 47 -34.05 7.19 6.40
CA LYS A 47 -35.38 7.82 6.30
C LYS A 47 -36.46 6.96 6.96
N SER A 48 -36.37 5.63 6.86
CA SER A 48 -37.33 4.71 7.49
C SER A 48 -37.25 4.71 9.02
N ILE A 49 -36.04 4.84 9.57
CA ILE A 49 -35.78 4.92 11.02
C ILE A 49 -36.23 6.29 11.58
N CYS A 50 -36.15 7.36 10.79
CA CYS A 50 -36.55 8.71 11.18
C CYS A 50 -38.08 8.99 11.08
N THR A 51 -38.93 8.04 11.43
CA THR A 51 -40.38 8.29 11.60
C THR A 51 -40.67 8.96 12.95
N ILE A 52 -40.22 10.21 13.13
CA ILE A 52 -40.68 11.07 14.22
C ILE A 52 -41.98 11.78 13.76
N PRO A 53 -43.06 11.83 14.56
CA PRO A 53 -44.31 12.49 14.17
C PRO A 53 -44.05 13.95 13.81
N GLN A 54 -44.53 14.39 12.64
CA GLN A 54 -44.38 15.75 12.14
C GLN A 54 -45.14 16.76 13.01
N GLY A 55 -44.51 17.21 14.10
CA GLY A 55 -44.91 18.38 14.85
C GLY A 55 -44.20 19.62 14.31
N ASN A 56 -44.91 20.44 13.54
CA ASN A 56 -44.66 21.86 13.25
C ASN A 56 -43.18 22.28 13.09
N ARG A 57 -42.57 22.03 11.93
CA ARG A 57 -41.39 22.79 11.49
C ARG A 57 -41.61 23.35 10.09
N ARG A 58 -41.57 24.69 10.01
CA ARG A 58 -41.69 25.52 8.82
C ARG A 58 -40.96 24.88 7.63
N ARG A 59 -41.65 24.80 6.49
CA ARG A 59 -41.15 24.37 5.17
C ARG A 59 -39.76 24.94 4.89
N ARG A 60 -38.71 24.21 5.27
CA ARG A 60 -37.35 24.39 4.76
C ARG A 60 -37.21 23.40 3.62
N ARG A 61 -37.39 23.95 2.41
CA ARG A 61 -37.21 23.40 1.07
C ARG A 61 -36.55 22.01 1.00
N ASN A 62 -37.20 21.08 0.31
CA ASN A 62 -36.82 19.69 -0.02
C ASN A 62 -35.41 19.46 -0.62
N ASN A 63 -34.52 20.46 -0.65
CA ASN A 63 -33.16 20.31 -1.17
C ASN A 63 -32.21 19.58 -0.21
N SER A 64 -32.46 19.62 1.11
CA SER A 64 -31.50 19.09 2.10
C SER A 64 -31.16 17.61 1.89
N SER A 65 -32.12 16.75 1.58
CA SER A 65 -31.84 15.31 1.40
C SER A 65 -31.07 14.99 0.13
N HIS A 66 -31.28 15.73 -0.95
CA HIS A 66 -30.50 15.57 -2.18
C HIS A 66 -29.09 16.14 -2.00
N ASP A 67 -28.97 17.30 -1.33
CA ASP A 67 -27.68 17.92 -1.02
C ASP A 67 -26.84 17.03 -0.09
N HIS A 68 -27.47 16.33 0.88
CA HIS A 68 -26.77 15.36 1.74
C HIS A 68 -26.32 14.10 0.97
N LEU A 69 -27.12 13.62 0.01
CA LEU A 69 -26.76 12.48 -0.83
C LEU A 69 -25.56 12.83 -1.73
N VAL A 70 -25.62 13.99 -2.38
CA VAL A 70 -24.52 14.50 -3.22
C VAL A 70 -23.25 14.70 -2.38
N ALA A 71 -23.37 15.30 -1.19
CA ALA A 71 -22.23 15.46 -0.28
C ALA A 71 -21.64 14.11 0.18
N ALA A 72 -22.47 13.10 0.43
CA ALA A 72 -22.01 11.77 0.83
C ALA A 72 -21.26 11.06 -0.31
N LEU A 73 -21.75 11.18 -1.55
CA LEU A 73 -21.07 10.69 -2.75
C LEU A 73 -19.74 11.41 -2.97
N GLU A 74 -19.72 12.74 -2.86
CA GLU A 74 -18.49 13.54 -2.97
C GLU A 74 -17.45 13.17 -1.90
N VAL A 75 -17.89 12.88 -0.68
CA VAL A 75 -16.98 12.40 0.38
C VAL A 75 -16.40 11.03 0.02
N CYS A 76 -17.21 10.08 -0.45
CA CYS A 76 -16.71 8.79 -0.90
C CYS A 76 -15.68 8.94 -2.03
N ASP A 77 -15.98 9.78 -3.01
CA ASP A 77 -15.11 10.04 -4.17
C ASP A 77 -13.81 10.70 -3.74
N ASN A 78 -13.87 11.67 -2.83
CA ASN A 78 -12.69 12.32 -2.26
C ASN A 78 -11.83 11.34 -1.48
N ILE A 79 -12.40 10.39 -0.74
CA ILE A 79 -11.62 9.38 -0.01
C ILE A 79 -10.96 8.41 -0.99
N VAL A 80 -11.67 7.94 -2.03
CA VAL A 80 -11.10 7.07 -3.07
C VAL A 80 -9.97 7.78 -3.81
N ASN A 81 -10.17 9.03 -4.22
CA ASN A 81 -9.15 9.81 -4.92
C ASN A 81 -7.94 10.05 -4.00
N SER A 82 -8.16 10.44 -2.75
CA SER A 82 -7.07 10.63 -1.77
C SER A 82 -6.30 9.33 -1.49
N ALA A 83 -6.98 8.19 -1.47
CA ALA A 83 -6.34 6.88 -1.30
C ALA A 83 -5.52 6.51 -2.54
N ASN A 84 -6.08 6.70 -3.73
CA ASN A 84 -5.36 6.52 -4.99
C ASN A 84 -4.11 7.42 -5.02
N ASP A 85 -4.25 8.73 -4.84
CA ASP A 85 -3.13 9.67 -4.91
C ASP A 85 -1.97 9.31 -3.98
N ARG A 86 -2.27 8.74 -2.80
CA ARG A 86 -1.26 8.36 -1.80
C ARG A 86 -0.71 6.94 -1.95
N PHE A 87 -1.45 6.02 -2.57
CA PHE A 87 -1.09 4.60 -2.67
C PHE A 87 -1.00 4.08 -4.12
N GLN A 88 -1.01 4.98 -5.11
CA GLN A 88 -1.00 4.65 -6.53
C GLN A 88 0.25 3.87 -6.94
N PHE A 89 1.42 4.25 -6.41
CA PHE A 89 2.67 3.59 -6.76
C PHE A 89 2.84 2.31 -5.95
N LYS A 90 2.45 1.18 -6.54
CA LYS A 90 2.53 -0.16 -5.90
C LYS A 90 3.78 -0.95 -6.33
N ASP A 91 4.59 -0.44 -7.26
CA ASP A 91 5.69 -1.19 -7.87
C ASP A 91 6.86 -1.45 -6.92
N HIS A 92 7.12 -0.56 -5.97
CA HIS A 92 8.09 -0.79 -4.90
C HIS A 92 7.70 -2.00 -4.02
N LEU A 93 6.42 -2.34 -3.91
CA LEU A 93 5.95 -3.54 -3.20
C LEU A 93 6.31 -4.81 -3.97
N VAL A 94 6.26 -4.77 -5.31
CA VAL A 94 6.71 -5.88 -6.16
C VAL A 94 8.20 -6.13 -5.96
N ALA A 95 8.99 -5.06 -5.97
CA ALA A 95 10.42 -5.12 -5.70
C ALA A 95 10.73 -5.63 -4.27
N ALA A 96 9.98 -5.18 -3.26
CA ALA A 96 10.11 -5.69 -1.89
C ALA A 96 9.79 -7.18 -1.77
N SER A 97 8.86 -7.68 -2.59
CA SER A 97 8.48 -9.10 -2.59
C SER A 97 9.59 -10.05 -3.08
N LEU A 98 10.64 -9.54 -3.73
CA LEU A 98 11.84 -10.32 -4.06
C LEU A 98 12.64 -10.71 -2.81
N PHE A 99 12.44 -10.02 -1.68
CA PHE A 99 13.17 -10.23 -0.44
C PHE A 99 12.37 -10.98 0.63
N PHE A 100 11.25 -11.60 0.25
CA PHE A 100 10.46 -12.38 1.19
C PHE A 100 11.15 -13.70 1.53
N PRO A 101 11.39 -13.99 2.83
CA PRO A 101 12.05 -15.21 3.25
C PRO A 101 11.31 -16.49 2.83
N GLU A 102 9.99 -16.38 2.65
CA GLU A 102 9.11 -17.46 2.17
C GLU A 102 9.55 -18.00 0.81
N HIS A 103 10.09 -17.12 -0.04
CA HIS A 103 10.57 -17.49 -1.38
C HIS A 103 12.03 -17.94 -1.38
N PHE A 104 12.78 -17.77 -0.29
CA PHE A 104 14.17 -18.20 -0.21
C PHE A 104 14.23 -19.73 -0.18
N GLY A 105 14.97 -20.30 -1.15
CA GLY A 105 15.12 -21.73 -1.41
C GLY A 105 13.91 -22.40 -2.05
N GLU A 106 12.96 -21.64 -2.62
CA GLU A 106 12.12 -22.15 -3.69
C GLU A 106 12.98 -22.42 -4.94
N TYR A 107 12.70 -23.50 -5.67
CA TYR A 107 13.47 -23.89 -6.86
C TYR A 107 13.28 -22.92 -8.04
N LYS A 108 12.17 -22.18 -8.07
CA LYS A 108 11.83 -21.28 -9.17
C LYS A 108 12.05 -19.82 -8.76
N PHE A 109 13.08 -19.21 -9.35
CA PHE A 109 13.32 -17.78 -9.18
C PHE A 109 12.19 -16.95 -9.86
N PRO A 110 11.65 -15.91 -9.21
CA PRO A 110 10.55 -15.12 -9.77
C PRO A 110 11.05 -14.09 -10.80
N ASP A 111 11.35 -14.57 -12.00
CA ASP A 111 11.84 -13.74 -13.12
C ASP A 111 10.90 -12.59 -13.50
N ASP A 112 9.58 -12.81 -13.43
CA ASP A 112 8.56 -11.80 -13.76
C ASP A 112 8.63 -10.59 -12.81
N LYS A 113 8.87 -10.84 -11.52
CA LYS A 113 9.01 -9.81 -10.49
C LYS A 113 10.32 -9.04 -10.66
N LEU A 114 11.39 -9.73 -11.03
CA LEU A 114 12.69 -9.10 -11.33
C LEU A 114 12.56 -8.17 -12.54
N GLU A 115 11.90 -8.61 -13.60
CA GLU A 115 11.69 -7.79 -14.80
C GLU A 115 10.89 -6.52 -14.47
N THR A 116 9.79 -6.67 -13.74
CA THR A 116 9.00 -5.52 -13.27
C THR A 116 9.86 -4.55 -12.45
N THR A 117 10.69 -5.07 -11.54
CA THR A 117 11.57 -4.25 -10.68
C THR A 117 12.61 -3.48 -11.50
N CYS A 118 13.22 -4.09 -12.52
CA CYS A 118 14.18 -3.42 -13.39
C CYS A 118 13.52 -2.37 -14.29
N LEU A 119 12.25 -2.54 -14.66
CA LEU A 119 11.47 -1.51 -15.36
C LEU A 119 11.19 -0.31 -14.45
N THR A 120 10.84 -0.57 -13.18
CA THR A 120 10.59 0.48 -12.18
C THR A 120 11.85 1.25 -11.81
N TYR A 121 13.00 0.56 -11.72
CA TYR A 121 14.28 1.14 -11.33
C TYR A 121 15.33 0.90 -12.42
N PRO A 122 15.33 1.71 -13.51
CA PRO A 122 16.20 1.50 -14.67
C PRO A 122 17.70 1.65 -14.37
N GLY A 123 18.04 2.18 -13.20
CA GLY A 123 19.42 2.27 -12.72
C GLY A 123 19.99 0.95 -12.15
N LEU A 124 19.21 -0.14 -12.12
CA LEU A 124 19.65 -1.46 -11.64
C LEU A 124 20.13 -2.34 -12.79
N GLU A 125 21.22 -3.07 -12.58
CA GLU A 125 21.74 -4.02 -13.56
C GLU A 125 21.02 -5.38 -13.44
N LYS A 126 20.09 -5.67 -14.37
CA LYS A 126 19.23 -6.88 -14.34
C LYS A 126 20.00 -8.20 -14.17
N THR A 127 21.05 -8.40 -14.97
CA THR A 127 21.85 -9.64 -14.99
C THR A 127 22.55 -9.86 -13.66
N ARG A 128 23.18 -8.80 -13.13
CA ARG A 128 23.90 -8.84 -11.86
C ARG A 128 22.97 -8.95 -10.67
N LEU A 129 21.86 -8.21 -10.66
CA LEU A 129 20.84 -8.35 -9.63
C LEU A 129 20.27 -9.77 -9.59
N LYS A 130 20.04 -10.41 -10.74
CA LYS A 130 19.58 -11.80 -10.82
C LYS A 130 20.58 -12.77 -10.18
N THR A 131 21.86 -12.65 -10.50
CA THR A 131 22.89 -13.56 -9.96
C THR A 131 23.06 -13.36 -8.46
N GLU A 132 23.12 -12.10 -7.99
CA GLU A 132 23.21 -11.76 -6.58
C GLU A 132 22.02 -12.28 -5.77
N LEU A 133 20.78 -12.05 -6.25
CA LEU A 133 19.58 -12.59 -5.60
C LEU A 133 19.53 -14.11 -5.66
N SER A 134 19.98 -14.75 -6.74
CA SER A 134 20.02 -16.22 -6.82
C SER A 134 20.94 -16.81 -5.76
N VAL A 135 22.07 -16.16 -5.47
CA VAL A 135 22.97 -16.57 -4.38
C VAL A 135 22.28 -16.43 -3.02
N ILE A 136 21.54 -15.34 -2.78
CA ILE A 136 20.78 -15.14 -1.54
C ILE A 136 19.69 -16.20 -1.39
N TYR A 137 18.97 -16.53 -2.46
CA TYR A 137 17.93 -17.57 -2.46
C TYR A 137 18.49 -18.96 -2.20
N ALA A 138 19.72 -19.25 -2.63
CA ALA A 138 20.38 -20.53 -2.39
C ALA A 138 20.94 -20.68 -0.97
N ARG A 139 21.19 -19.57 -0.26
CA ARG A 139 21.80 -19.59 1.09
C ARG A 139 20.73 -19.69 2.18
N ASN A 140 20.89 -20.67 3.06
CA ASN A 140 20.00 -20.84 4.21
C ASN A 140 20.16 -19.74 5.26
N ASP A 141 21.36 -19.15 5.41
CA ASP A 141 21.63 -18.08 6.39
C ASP A 141 20.74 -16.84 6.17
N CYS A 142 20.28 -16.62 4.94
CA CYS A 142 19.42 -15.50 4.58
C CYS A 142 17.93 -15.76 4.87
N ARG A 143 17.52 -17.01 5.11
CA ARG A 143 16.13 -17.38 5.45
C ARG A 143 15.69 -16.85 6.82
N ASP A 144 16.61 -16.76 7.75
CA ASP A 144 16.31 -16.30 9.11
C ASP A 144 16.18 -14.77 9.20
N VAL A 145 16.67 -14.05 8.19
CA VAL A 145 16.69 -12.58 8.15
C VAL A 145 15.37 -12.05 7.60
N ARG A 146 14.45 -11.67 8.50
CA ARG A 146 13.16 -11.08 8.13
C ARG A 146 13.26 -9.58 7.86
N GLY A 147 12.87 -9.19 6.65
CA GLY A 147 12.68 -7.80 6.24
C GLY A 147 13.90 -7.14 5.61
N ALA A 148 13.64 -6.19 4.70
CA ALA A 148 14.66 -5.51 3.89
C ALA A 148 15.73 -4.80 4.74
N LEU A 149 15.34 -4.13 5.83
CA LEU A 149 16.28 -3.43 6.71
C LEU A 149 17.21 -4.41 7.46
N SER A 150 16.68 -5.54 7.91
CA SER A 150 17.48 -6.57 8.59
C SER A 150 18.48 -7.19 7.61
N LEU A 151 18.05 -7.42 6.37
CA LEU A 151 18.91 -7.95 5.30
C LEU A 151 20.01 -6.96 4.94
N LEU A 152 19.67 -5.67 4.80
CA LEU A 152 20.66 -4.62 4.56
C LEU A 152 21.71 -4.56 5.67
N LYS A 153 21.29 -4.63 6.95
CA LYS A 153 22.22 -4.69 8.09
C LYS A 153 23.11 -5.93 8.03
N CYS A 154 22.54 -7.08 7.68
CA CYS A 154 23.29 -8.32 7.52
C CYS A 154 24.37 -8.21 6.43
N LEU A 155 24.07 -7.57 5.29
CA LEU A 155 25.05 -7.34 4.23
C LEU A 155 26.21 -6.45 4.68
N ILE A 156 25.90 -5.37 5.40
CA ILE A 156 26.89 -4.43 5.94
C ILE A 156 27.78 -5.12 6.98
N GLN A 157 27.18 -5.85 7.93
CA GLN A 157 27.90 -6.54 9.01
C GLN A 157 28.85 -7.62 8.50
N ASN A 158 28.52 -8.27 7.39
CA ASN A 158 29.35 -9.32 6.78
C ASN A 158 30.28 -8.79 5.68
N SER A 159 30.38 -7.47 5.50
CA SER A 159 31.19 -6.83 4.44
C SER A 159 30.90 -7.34 3.03
N LEU A 160 29.63 -7.72 2.76
CA LEU A 160 29.17 -8.22 1.46
C LEU A 160 28.75 -7.10 0.49
N GLU A 161 28.98 -5.84 0.87
CA GLU A 161 28.50 -4.65 0.16
C GLU A 161 29.01 -4.55 -1.28
N GLU A 162 30.27 -4.92 -1.52
CA GLU A 162 30.88 -4.88 -2.85
C GLU A 162 30.47 -6.09 -3.70
N THR A 163 30.22 -7.24 -3.05
CA THR A 163 29.82 -8.48 -3.73
C THR A 163 28.36 -8.45 -4.16
N LEU A 164 27.47 -7.91 -3.31
CA LEU A 164 26.03 -7.81 -3.54
C LEU A 164 25.60 -6.36 -3.76
N LYS A 165 26.27 -5.68 -4.68
CA LYS A 165 26.16 -4.23 -4.87
C LYS A 165 24.79 -3.82 -5.40
N GLU A 166 24.25 -4.55 -6.37
CA GLU A 166 22.94 -4.24 -6.94
C GLU A 166 21.82 -4.56 -5.94
N THR A 167 22.00 -5.63 -5.17
CA THR A 167 21.07 -6.00 -4.11
C THR A 167 21.06 -4.98 -2.98
N LYS A 168 22.24 -4.50 -2.55
CA LYS A 168 22.38 -3.42 -1.58
C LYS A 168 21.67 -2.16 -2.08
N LYS A 169 21.92 -1.75 -3.33
CA LYS A 169 21.28 -0.58 -3.95
C LYS A 169 19.76 -0.70 -3.97
N LEU A 170 19.23 -1.86 -4.35
CA LEU A 170 17.79 -2.11 -4.33
C LEU A 170 17.23 -2.07 -2.89
N LEU A 171 17.92 -2.68 -1.92
CA LEU A 171 17.52 -2.62 -0.51
C LEU A 171 17.55 -1.20 0.06
N GLU A 172 18.54 -0.39 -0.29
CA GLU A 172 18.62 1.02 0.10
C GLU A 172 17.45 1.81 -0.48
N ILE A 173 17.12 1.61 -1.76
CA ILE A 173 15.93 2.20 -2.39
C ILE A 173 14.68 1.79 -1.61
N LEU A 174 14.50 0.49 -1.33
CA LEU A 174 13.30 -0.01 -0.64
C LEU A 174 13.18 0.49 0.81
N VAL A 175 14.29 0.62 1.54
CA VAL A 175 14.30 1.11 2.93
C VAL A 175 14.06 2.62 3.00
N THR A 176 14.49 3.36 1.98
CA THR A 176 14.30 4.82 1.89
C THR A 176 13.01 5.21 1.18
N THR A 177 12.39 4.32 0.41
CA THR A 177 11.10 4.58 -0.25
C THR A 177 9.98 4.49 0.79
N PRO A 178 9.23 5.57 1.04
CA PRO A 178 8.04 5.50 1.88
C PRO A 178 6.97 4.60 1.25
N MET A 179 6.15 3.93 2.07
CA MET A 179 5.03 3.08 1.62
C MET A 179 3.91 3.85 0.89
N SER A 180 4.02 5.18 0.77
CA SER A 180 3.08 6.07 0.08
C SER A 180 3.82 7.03 -0.86
N THR A 181 3.21 7.36 -1.99
CA THR A 181 3.71 8.33 -2.98
C THR A 181 3.84 9.75 -2.46
N SER A 182 3.06 10.12 -1.43
CA SER A 182 3.11 11.45 -0.81
C SER A 182 3.94 11.42 0.47
N GLU A 183 5.23 11.69 0.35
CA GLU A 183 6.11 11.99 1.49
C GLU A 183 6.00 13.45 1.95
N ALA A 184 5.44 14.33 1.10
CA ALA A 184 5.38 15.78 1.32
C ALA A 184 4.49 16.23 2.48
N GLU A 185 3.67 15.35 3.07
CA GLU A 185 2.82 15.69 4.21
C GLU A 185 3.55 15.60 5.57
N ARG A 186 4.82 15.16 5.59
CA ARG A 186 5.60 15.02 6.83
C ARG A 186 6.37 16.26 7.26
N ASN A 187 6.46 17.30 6.43
CA ASN A 187 7.05 18.58 6.81
C ASN A 187 6.40 19.74 6.03
N PHE A 188 5.38 20.35 6.62
CA PHE A 188 5.15 21.81 6.65
C PHE A 188 4.43 22.17 7.95
#